data_AF-A0A950QD28-F1
#
_entry.id   AF-A0A950QD28-F1
#
_cell.length_a   1.000
_cell.length_b   1.000
_cell.length_c   1.000
_cell.angle_alpha   90.00
_cell.angle_beta   90.00
_cell.angle_gamma   90.00
#
_symmetry.space_group_name_H-M   'P 1'
#
loop_
_entity.id
_entity.type
_entity.pdbx_description
1 polymer ?
#
loop_
_entity_poly.entity_id
_entity_poly.type
_entity_poly.pdbx_seq_one_letter_code
_entity_poly.pdbx_strand_id
1 'polypeptide(L)' 'MFSVPDILVVSVLALLLFGPDQLPKMMRQAGRVMRDVQNTSHAFIAEMERAADASDLAELHDDLPASPPSLSRETPAKND' A
#
# COMPACT_ATOMS: atom_id res chain seq x y z
N MET A 1 -20.03 28.56 -4.09
CA MET A 1 -19.85 28.08 -2.71
C MET A 1 -21.09 27.28 -2.37
N PHE A 2 -21.01 25.95 -2.34
CA PHE A 2 -22.16 25.10 -2.02
C PHE A 2 -22.41 25.21 -0.52
N SER A 3 -23.53 25.82 -0.15
CA SER A 3 -23.84 26.08 1.26
C SER A 3 -24.59 24.89 1.86
N VAL A 4 -24.59 24.76 3.18
CA VAL A 4 -25.34 23.69 3.87
C VAL A 4 -26.81 23.61 3.44
N PRO A 5 -27.54 24.72 3.24
CA PRO A 5 -28.92 24.67 2.71
C PRO A 5 -29.03 24.03 1.32
N ASP A 6 -28.08 24.28 0.42
CA ASP A 6 -28.09 23.75 -0.95
C ASP A 6 -28.00 22.21 -0.93
N ILE A 7 -27.14 21.66 -0.06
CA ILE A 7 -27.01 20.21 0.16
C ILE A 7 -28.34 19.62 0.64
N LEU A 8 -29.03 20.33 1.54
CA LEU A 8 -30.29 19.88 2.12
C LEU A 8 -31.39 19.80 1.04
N VAL A 9 -31.49 20.82 0.18
CA VAL A 9 -32.45 20.85 -0.95
C VAL A 9 -32.22 19.69 -1.92
N VAL A 10 -30.97 19.46 -2.32
CA VAL A 10 -30.62 18.35 -3.23
C VAL A 10 -30.90 17.00 -2.57
N SER A 11 -30.60 16.87 -1.28
CA SER A 11 -30.88 15.64 -0.52
C SER A 11 -32.38 15.35 -0.50
N VAL A 12 -33.22 16.34 -0.16
CA VAL A 12 -34.68 16.18 -0.18
C VAL A 12 -35.17 15.80 -1.58
N LEU A 13 -34.67 16.45 -2.63
CA LEU A 13 -35.03 16.10 -4.00
C LEU A 13 -34.65 14.65 -4.34
N ALA A 14 -33.45 14.21 -3.94
CA ALA A 14 -33.03 12.83 -4.15
C ALA A 14 -33.89 11.84 -3.35
N LEU A 15 -34.28 12.16 -2.12
CA LEU A 15 -35.19 11.33 -1.31
C LEU A 15 -36.60 11.26 -1.92
N LEU A 16 -37.08 12.31 -2.60
CA LEU A 16 -38.35 12.27 -3.32
C LEU A 16 -38.29 11.39 -4.57
N LEU A 17 -37.17 11.40 -5.30
CA LEU A 17 -36.99 10.59 -6.51
C LEU A 17 -36.73 9.12 -6.21
N PHE A 18 -35.84 8.83 -5.25
CA PHE A 18 -35.39 7.46 -4.95
C PHE A 18 -36.10 6.85 -3.74
N GLY A 19 -36.54 7.68 -2.78
CA GLY A 19 -37.12 7.25 -1.51
C GLY A 19 -36.10 7.32 -0.35
N PRO A 20 -36.56 7.62 0.88
CA PRO A 20 -35.71 7.73 2.06
C PRO A 20 -35.06 6.42 2.50
N ASP A 21 -35.64 5.29 2.13
CA ASP A 21 -35.11 3.97 2.48
C ASP A 21 -34.12 3.44 1.44
N GLN A 22 -34.30 3.81 0.16
CA GLN A 22 -33.51 3.24 -0.93
C GLN A 22 -32.12 3.85 -1.04
N LEU A 23 -32.01 5.18 -0.90
CA LEU A 23 -30.72 5.88 -0.96
C LEU A 23 -29.73 5.33 0.08
N PRO A 24 -30.09 5.23 1.38
CA PRO A 24 -29.21 4.65 2.40
C PRO A 24 -28.97 3.16 2.17
N LYS A 25 -29.98 2.39 1.73
CA LYS A 25 -29.84 0.96 1.49
C LYS A 25 -28.83 0.66 0.39
N MET A 26 -28.87 1.41 -0.72
CA MET A 26 -27.90 1.31 -1.82
C MET A 26 -26.49 1.72 -1.37
N MET A 27 -26.35 2.82 -0.62
CA MET A 27 -25.06 3.23 -0.06
C MET A 27 -24.48 2.18 0.88
N ARG A 28 -25.30 1.55 1.72
CA ARG A 28 -24.84 0.47 2.61
C ARG A 28 -24.35 -0.75 1.84
N GLN A 29 -25.02 -1.09 0.74
CA GLN A 29 -24.60 -2.19 -0.14
C GLN A 29 -23.30 -1.85 -0.86
N ALA A 30 -23.21 -0.68 -1.50
CA ALA A 30 -21.99 -0.21 -2.15
C ALA A 30 -20.82 -0.09 -1.17
N GLY A 31 -21.08 0.43 0.03
CA GLY A 31 -20.09 0.56 1.10
C GLY A 31 -19.57 -0.78 1.59
N ARG A 32 -20.41 -1.82 1.64
CA ARG A 32 -19.96 -3.19 1.96
C ARG A 32 -19.00 -3.72 0.89
N VAL A 33 -19.35 -3.57 -0.38
CA VAL A 33 -18.45 -3.96 -1.48
C VAL A 33 -17.13 -3.20 -1.41
N MET A 34 -17.18 -1.89 -1.17
CA MET A 34 -15.97 -1.07 -1.01
C MET A 34 -15.13 -1.52 0.20
N ARG A 35 -15.77 -1.92 1.31
CA ARG A 35 -15.09 -2.48 2.48
C ARG A 35 -14.38 -3.79 2.17
N ASP A 36 -15.05 -4.68 1.45
CA ASP A 36 -14.50 -5.98 1.06
C ASP A 36 -13.31 -5.80 0.11
N VAL A 37 -13.41 -4.85 -0.83
CA VAL A 37 -12.29 -4.45 -1.70
C VAL A 37 -11.13 -3.92 -0.86
N GLN A 38 -11.36 -2.96 0.06
CA GLN A 38 -10.31 -2.43 0.93
C GLN A 38 -9.60 -3.55 1.72
N ASN A 39 -10.36 -4.44 2.36
CA ASN A 39 -9.81 -5.56 3.13
C ASN A 39 -8.94 -6.48 2.25
N THR A 40 -9.39 -6.78 1.03
CA THR A 40 -8.65 -7.62 0.08
C THR A 40 -7.39 -6.90 -0.43
N SER A 41 -7.50 -5.61 -0.73
CA SER A 41 -6.36 -4.78 -1.16
C SER A 41 -5.27 -4.69 -0.09
N HIS A 42 -5.62 -4.65 1.20
CA HIS A 42 -4.61 -4.68 2.28
C HIS A 42 -3.75 -5.95 2.25
N ALA A 43 -4.34 -7.11 1.99
CA ALA A 43 -3.59 -8.36 1.85
C ALA A 43 -2.68 -8.34 0.61
N PHE A 44 -3.17 -7.78 -0.49
CA PHE A 44 -2.38 -7.61 -1.71
C PHE A 44 -1.21 -6.64 -1.52
N ILE A 45 -1.43 -5.51 -0.85
CA ILE A 45 -0.38 -4.53 -0.51
C ILE A 45 0.68 -5.17 0.38
N ALA A 46 0.27 -5.91 1.41
CA ALA A 46 1.21 -6.58 2.31
C ALA A 46 2.08 -7.63 1.59
N GLU A 47 1.54 -8.32 0.58
CA GLU A 47 2.30 -9.28 -0.21
C GLU A 47 3.23 -8.59 -1.22
N MET A 48 2.78 -7.51 -1.85
CA MET A 48 3.64 -6.70 -2.71
C MET A 48 4.81 -6.08 -1.94
N GLU A 49 4.60 -5.59 -0.72
CA GLU A 49 5.66 -5.04 0.13
C GLU A 49 6.70 -6.10 0.49
N ARG A 50 6.27 -7.33 0.83
CA ARG A 50 7.20 -8.45 1.03
C ARG A 50 8.02 -8.79 -0.22
N ALA A 51 7.39 -8.78 -1.39
CA ALA A 51 8.07 -9.07 -2.65
C ALA A 51 9.05 -7.95 -3.03
N ALA A 52 8.69 -6.69 -2.77
CA ALA A 52 9.56 -5.53 -2.98
C ALA A 52 10.77 -5.59 -2.06
N ASP A 53 10.57 -5.80 -0.75
CA ASP A 53 11.68 -5.96 0.22
C ASP A 53 12.63 -7.09 -0.17
N ALA A 54 12.09 -8.23 -0.65
CA ALA A 54 12.91 -9.35 -1.12
C ALA A 54 13.73 -9.02 -2.38
N SER A 55 13.18 -8.15 -3.25
CA SER A 55 13.85 -7.70 -4.47
C SER A 55 14.99 -6.73 -4.14
N ASP A 56 14.76 -5.76 -3.25
CA ASP A 56 15.78 -4.82 -2.77
C ASP A 56 16.95 -5.55 -2.08
N LEU A 57 16.66 -6.58 -1.28
CA LEU A 57 17.69 -7.41 -0.63
C LEU A 57 18.50 -8.26 -1.63
N ALA A 58 17.86 -8.73 -2.70
CA ALA A 58 18.54 -9.46 -3.77
C ALA A 58 19.45 -8.53 -4.58
N GLU A 59 19.07 -7.27 -4.80
CA GLU A 59 19.90 -6.29 -5.49
C GLU A 59 21.16 -5.94 -4.66
N LEU A 60 21.02 -5.79 -3.35
CA LEU A 60 22.15 -5.57 -2.43
C LEU A 60 23.12 -6.76 -2.33
N HIS A 61 22.65 -7.99 -2.54
CA HIS A 61 23.52 -9.18 -2.48
C HIS A 61 24.37 -9.36 -3.75
N ASP A 62 23.86 -8.93 -4.91
CA ASP A 62 24.55 -9.04 -6.20
C ASP A 62 25.65 -7.98 -6.35
N ASP A 63 25.47 -6.82 -5.68
CA ASP A 63 26.44 -5.73 -5.61
C ASP A 63 27.48 -5.90 -4.47
N LEU A 64 27.39 -6.96 -3.65
CA LEU A 64 28.41 -7.25 -2.64
C LEU A 64 29.53 -8.11 -3.26
N PRO A 65 30.73 -7.57 -3.53
CA PRO A 65 31.83 -8.39 -4.00
C PRO A 65 32.17 -9.43 -2.94
N ALA A 66 32.05 -10.71 -3.29
CA ALA A 66 32.46 -11.84 -2.46
C ALA A 66 33.93 -11.64 -2.04
N SER A 67 34.14 -11.17 -0.81
CA SER A 67 35.45 -11.13 -0.18
C SER A 67 35.50 -12.19 0.92
N PRO A 68 35.85 -13.45 0.60
CA PRO A 68 36.41 -14.35 1.59
C PRO A 68 37.84 -13.91 1.97
N PRO A 69 38.30 -14.31 3.16
CA PRO A 69 39.36 -13.64 3.89
C PRO A 69 40.72 -13.96 3.29
N SER A 70 41.38 -12.98 2.66
CA SER A 70 42.81 -13.06 2.40
C SER A 70 43.54 -12.82 3.73
N LEU A 71 43.69 -13.93 4.47
CA LEU A 71 44.82 -14.23 5.33
C LEU A 71 46.12 -14.07 4.51
N SER A 72 46.53 -12.84 4.22
CA SER A 72 47.84 -12.55 3.65
C SER A 72 48.86 -12.64 4.77
N ARG A 73 49.29 -13.88 5.00
CA ARG A 73 50.67 -14.18 5.32
C ARG A 73 51.56 -13.49 4.29
N GLU A 74 52.14 -12.35 4.64
CA GLU A 74 53.38 -11.90 4.02
C GLU A 74 54.27 -11.23 5.08
N THR A 75 55.09 -12.08 5.71
CA THR A 75 56.41 -11.72 6.23
C THR A 75 57.29 -11.46 5.01
N PRO A 76 57.96 -10.31 4.85
CA PRO A 76 59.42 -10.24 5.09
C PRO A 76 59.90 -8.83 5.52
N ALA A 77 60.69 -8.69 6.59
CA ALA A 77 62.17 -8.60 6.57
C ALA A 77 62.79 -7.46 5.72
N LYS A 78 63.44 -6.52 6.44
CA LYS A 78 64.80 -5.97 6.21
C LYS A 78 64.98 -4.59 5.52
N ASN A 79 66.02 -3.89 6.02
CA ASN A 79 66.77 -2.68 5.61
C ASN A 79 66.26 -1.33 6.18
N ASP A 80 67.05 -0.47 6.85
CA ASP A 80 68.50 -0.35 7.11
C ASP A 80 68.75 0.12 8.56
#